data_AF-A0A512M7C7-F1
#
_entry.id   AF-A0A512M7C7-F1
#
_cell.length_a   1.000
_cell.length_b   1.000
_cell.length_c   1.000
_cell.angle_alpha   90.00
_cell.angle_beta   90.00
_cell.angle_gamma   90.00
#
_symmetry.space_group_name_H-M   'P 1'
#
loop_
_entity.id
_entity.type
_entity.pdbx_description
1 polymer ?
#
loop_
_entity_poly.entity_id
_entity_poly.type
_entity_poly.pdbx_seq_one_letter_code
_entity_poly.pdbx_strand_id
1 'polypeptide(L)'
;MLDAQRYKGNTLRLEVHFTRVVLWTHLALGTLVVLLLLLHEVFGWAAIAAGWYFVTVMLVGGLITGHSACRWALGVCFLLFAVTGVFFLSQVMPGLKPEHPPLLPHSVLRIWLGLANLAYAAGGILMLGSVRIRKAAGIGFKLR
;
A
#
# COMPACT_ATOMS: atom_id res chain seq x y z
N MET A 1 40.37 3.88 4.32
CA MET A 1 39.57 3.40 3.15
C MET A 1 38.47 2.42 3.55
N LEU A 2 38.71 1.52 4.52
CA LEU A 2 37.71 0.59 5.06
C LEU A 2 36.48 1.25 5.71
N ASP A 3 36.65 2.41 6.39
CA ASP A 3 35.54 3.10 7.05
C ASP A 3 34.54 3.72 6.08
N ALA A 4 35.02 4.25 4.94
CA ALA A 4 34.18 4.80 3.89
C ALA A 4 33.31 3.70 3.23
N GLN A 5 33.85 2.48 3.08
CA GLN A 5 33.09 1.33 2.57
C GLN A 5 32.07 0.82 3.59
N ARG A 6 32.43 0.78 4.89
CA ARG A 6 31.47 0.45 5.97
C ARG A 6 30.32 1.45 6.04
N TYR A 7 30.60 2.75 5.92
CA TYR A 7 29.59 3.80 5.94
C TYR A 7 28.60 3.67 4.76
N LYS A 8 29.13 3.43 3.55
CA LYS A 8 28.32 3.20 2.34
C LYS A 8 27.47 1.93 2.43
N GLY A 9 28.01 0.85 3.00
CA GLY A 9 27.26 -0.39 3.23
C GLY A 9 26.13 -0.21 4.26
N ASN A 10 26.37 0.54 5.33
CA ASN A 10 25.38 0.77 6.38
C ASN A 10 24.22 1.65 5.91
N THR A 11 24.52 2.69 5.11
CA THR A 11 23.49 3.55 4.50
C THR A 11 22.60 2.77 3.52
N LEU A 12 23.19 1.90 2.69
CA LEU A 12 22.41 1.05 1.77
C LEU A 12 21.47 0.09 2.51
N ARG A 13 21.94 -0.51 3.62
CA ARG A 13 21.09 -1.38 4.47
C ARG A 13 19.92 -0.62 5.06
N LEU A 14 20.13 0.61 5.55
CA LEU A 14 19.07 1.46 6.08
C LEU A 14 18.03 1.83 5.01
N GLU A 15 18.49 2.15 3.79
CA GLU A 15 17.60 2.45 2.66
C GLU A 15 16.73 1.24 2.29
N VAL A 16 17.32 0.05 2.20
CA VAL A 16 16.59 -1.21 1.94
C VAL A 16 15.64 -1.54 3.08
N HIS A 17 16.06 -1.41 4.33
CA HIS A 17 15.21 -1.69 5.48
C HIS A 17 13.98 -0.76 5.51
N PHE A 18 14.18 0.53 5.26
CA PHE A 18 13.07 1.49 5.13
C PHE A 18 12.08 1.07 4.03
N THR A 19 12.57 0.71 2.85
CA THR A 19 11.70 0.25 1.76
C THR A 19 10.96 -1.03 2.12
N ARG A 20 11.60 -1.98 2.80
CA ARG A 20 10.93 -3.20 3.28
C ARG A 20 9.79 -2.88 4.24
N VAL A 21 10.00 -1.98 5.20
CA VAL A 21 8.94 -1.59 6.15
C VAL A 21 7.75 -1.03 5.39
N VAL A 22 7.97 -0.13 4.42
CA VAL A 22 6.89 0.42 3.59
C VAL A 22 6.14 -0.69 2.84
N LEU A 23 6.85 -1.67 2.27
CA LEU A 23 6.24 -2.78 1.55
C LEU A 23 5.47 -3.74 2.47
N TRP A 24 6.02 -4.07 3.64
CA TRP A 24 5.32 -4.88 4.63
C TRP A 24 4.05 -4.20 5.14
N THR A 25 4.12 -2.89 5.39
CA THR A 25 2.94 -2.08 5.74
C THR A 25 1.88 -2.14 4.64
N HIS A 26 2.27 -2.06 3.35
CA HIS A 26 1.34 -2.24 2.23
C HIS A 26 0.69 -3.63 2.23
N LEU A 27 1.47 -4.69 2.39
CA LEU A 27 0.95 -6.07 2.40
C LEU A 27 -0.07 -6.27 3.55
N ALA A 28 0.25 -5.76 4.73
CA ALA A 28 -0.66 -5.81 5.88
C ALA A 28 -1.92 -4.98 5.65
N LEU A 29 -1.80 -3.72 5.22
CA LEU A 29 -2.94 -2.83 5.00
C LEU A 29 -3.85 -3.32 3.87
N GLY A 30 -3.28 -3.81 2.77
CA GLY A 30 -4.06 -4.31 1.63
C GLY A 30 -4.91 -5.51 2.01
N THR A 31 -4.35 -6.47 2.75
CA THR A 31 -5.13 -7.61 3.28
C THR A 31 -6.22 -7.16 4.25
N LEU A 32 -5.90 -6.21 5.14
CA LEU A 32 -6.86 -5.68 6.12
C LEU A 32 -8.05 -4.98 5.45
N VAL A 33 -7.82 -4.18 4.40
CA VAL A 33 -8.91 -3.51 3.66
C VAL A 33 -9.86 -4.52 3.04
N VAL A 34 -9.33 -5.55 2.37
CA VAL A 34 -10.16 -6.59 1.75
C VAL A 34 -10.99 -7.32 2.81
N LEU A 35 -10.37 -7.71 3.92
CA LEU A 35 -11.06 -8.35 5.04
C LEU A 35 -12.16 -7.46 5.62
N LEU A 36 -11.88 -6.17 5.83
CA LEU A 36 -12.87 -5.23 6.35
C LEU A 36 -14.06 -5.09 5.41
N LEU A 37 -13.85 -5.02 4.09
CA LEU A 37 -14.94 -4.94 3.12
C LEU A 37 -15.80 -6.22 3.11
N LEU A 38 -15.17 -7.40 3.24
CA LEU A 38 -15.88 -8.68 3.35
C LEU A 38 -16.73 -8.74 4.64
N LEU A 39 -16.17 -8.30 5.78
CA LEU A 39 -16.87 -8.29 7.06
C LEU A 39 -18.06 -7.31 7.11
N HIS A 40 -18.06 -6.29 6.23
CA HIS A 40 -19.17 -5.35 6.07
C HIS A 40 -20.06 -5.71 4.86
N GLU A 41 -19.93 -6.93 4.33
CA GLU A 41 -20.75 -7.46 3.22
C GLU A 41 -20.70 -6.63 1.92
N VAL A 42 -19.64 -5.83 1.74
CA VAL A 42 -19.43 -5.00 0.55
C VAL A 42 -18.72 -5.81 -0.54
N PHE A 43 -19.28 -6.96 -0.92
CA PHE A 43 -18.60 -7.99 -1.72
C PHE A 43 -18.10 -7.49 -3.08
N GLY A 44 -18.86 -6.65 -3.78
CA GLY A 44 -18.45 -6.10 -5.06
C GLY A 44 -17.17 -5.26 -4.95
N TRP A 45 -17.10 -4.39 -3.93
CA TRP A 45 -15.91 -3.58 -3.67
C TRP A 45 -14.77 -4.41 -3.07
N ALA A 46 -15.07 -5.45 -2.29
CA ALA A 46 -14.07 -6.38 -1.80
C ALA A 46 -13.36 -7.11 -2.96
N ALA A 47 -14.11 -7.54 -3.99
CA ALA A 47 -13.55 -8.18 -5.17
C ALA A 47 -12.65 -7.22 -5.98
N ILE A 48 -13.10 -5.98 -6.19
CA ILE A 48 -12.29 -4.93 -6.85
C ILE A 48 -11.02 -4.64 -6.05
N ALA A 49 -11.13 -4.48 -4.73
CA ALA A 49 -10.00 -4.24 -3.84
C ALA A 49 -9.02 -5.42 -3.85
N ALA A 50 -9.51 -6.66 -3.87
CA ALA A 50 -8.68 -7.85 -3.96
C ALA A 50 -7.93 -7.91 -5.29
N GLY A 51 -8.60 -7.66 -6.42
CA GLY A 51 -7.96 -7.58 -7.74
C GLY A 51 -6.88 -6.50 -7.79
N TRP A 52 -7.18 -5.31 -7.26
CA TRP A 52 -6.21 -4.21 -7.13
C TRP A 52 -5.02 -4.61 -6.26
N TYR A 53 -5.28 -5.27 -5.14
CA TYR A 53 -4.24 -5.75 -4.24
C TYR A 53 -3.30 -6.73 -4.95
N PHE A 54 -3.82 -7.71 -5.70
CA PHE A 54 -2.99 -8.62 -6.50
C PHE A 54 -2.09 -7.87 -7.49
N VAL A 55 -2.62 -6.89 -8.22
CA VAL A 55 -1.83 -6.05 -9.14
C VAL A 55 -0.68 -5.38 -8.40
N THR A 56 -0.96 -4.77 -7.24
CA THR A 56 0.11 -4.12 -6.46
C THR A 56 1.13 -5.12 -5.92
N VAL A 57 0.73 -6.33 -5.51
CA VAL A 57 1.65 -7.40 -5.08
C VAL A 57 2.56 -7.84 -6.22
N MET A 58 2.05 -7.97 -7.44
CA MET A 58 2.88 -8.28 -8.62
C MET A 58 3.91 -7.18 -8.87
N LEU A 59 3.52 -5.90 -8.74
CA LEU A 59 4.45 -4.78 -8.86
C LEU A 59 5.49 -4.77 -7.74
N VAL A 60 5.14 -5.17 -6.53
CA VAL A 60 6.10 -5.37 -5.44
C VAL A 60 7.12 -6.46 -5.82
N GLY A 61 6.68 -7.55 -6.43
CA GLY A 61 7.56 -8.59 -6.98
C GLY A 61 8.58 -8.02 -7.98
N GLY A 62 8.12 -7.20 -8.93
CA GLY A 62 9.02 -6.54 -9.89
C GLY A 62 9.95 -5.50 -9.27
N LEU A 63 9.52 -4.82 -8.20
CA LEU A 63 10.35 -3.87 -7.47
C LEU A 63 11.53 -4.56 -6.76
N ILE A 64 11.26 -5.71 -6.15
CA ILE A 64 12.25 -6.55 -5.43
C ILE A 64 13.33 -7.05 -6.39
N THR A 65 12.99 -7.34 -7.65
CA THR A 65 13.95 -7.77 -8.68
C THR A 65 14.74 -6.63 -9.31
N GLY A 66 14.52 -5.39 -8.88
CA GLY A 66 15.29 -4.22 -9.34
C GLY A 66 14.66 -3.42 -10.48
N HIS A 67 13.41 -3.71 -10.88
CA HIS A 67 12.73 -2.93 -11.89
C HIS A 67 12.21 -1.60 -11.32
N SER A 68 12.97 -0.53 -11.56
CA SER A 68 12.65 0.82 -11.06
C SER A 68 11.33 1.39 -11.60
N ALA A 69 10.83 0.91 -12.74
CA ALA A 69 9.51 1.27 -13.28
C ALA A 69 8.37 0.82 -12.35
N CYS A 70 8.51 -0.34 -11.68
CA CYS A 70 7.52 -0.85 -10.73
C CYS A 70 7.34 0.08 -9.53
N ARG A 71 8.37 0.85 -9.16
CA ARG A 71 8.29 1.88 -8.11
C ARG A 71 7.29 2.98 -8.48
N TRP A 72 7.41 3.49 -9.71
CA TRP A 72 6.53 4.53 -10.22
C TRP A 72 5.10 4.02 -10.35
N ALA A 73 4.93 2.83 -10.93
CA ALA A 73 3.64 2.17 -11.03
C ALA A 73 2.98 1.97 -9.66
N LEU A 74 3.72 1.45 -8.66
CA LEU A 74 3.24 1.32 -7.28
C LEU A 74 2.83 2.65 -6.68
N GLY A 75 3.66 3.68 -6.84
CA GLY A 75 3.36 5.02 -6.33
C GLY A 75 2.05 5.57 -6.91
N VAL A 76 1.85 5.43 -8.22
CA VAL A 76 0.60 5.84 -8.88
C VAL A 76 -0.58 4.99 -8.41
N CYS A 77 -0.43 3.66 -8.32
CA CYS A 77 -1.49 2.78 -7.82
C CYS A 77 -1.91 3.12 -6.38
N PHE A 78 -0.98 3.51 -5.52
CA PHE A 78 -1.28 3.91 -4.14
C PHE A 78 -2.04 5.23 -4.07
N LEU A 79 -1.67 6.21 -4.90
CA LEU A 79 -2.41 7.47 -5.00
C LEU A 79 -3.81 7.27 -5.57
N LEU A 80 -3.94 6.47 -6.62
CA LEU A 80 -5.24 6.12 -7.20
C LEU A 80 -6.12 5.41 -6.17
N PHE A 81 -5.56 4.46 -5.41
CA PHE A 81 -6.28 3.80 -4.33
C PHE A 81 -6.81 4.81 -3.30
N ALA A 82 -5.98 5.77 -2.88
CA ALA A 82 -6.41 6.81 -1.94
C ALA A 82 -7.55 7.68 -2.50
N VAL A 83 -7.49 8.06 -3.78
CA VAL A 83 -8.55 8.81 -4.46
C VAL A 83 -9.84 7.98 -4.55
N THR A 84 -9.74 6.73 -4.99
CA THR A 84 -10.89 5.81 -5.07
C THR A 84 -11.50 5.55 -3.69
N GLY A 85 -10.69 5.46 -2.64
CA GLY A 85 -11.18 5.32 -1.28
C GLY A 85 -11.91 6.57 -0.78
N VAL A 86 -11.45 7.78 -1.13
CA VAL A 86 -12.19 9.02 -0.83
C VAL A 86 -13.52 9.06 -1.58
N PHE A 87 -13.53 8.64 -2.85
CA PHE A 87 -14.76 8.51 -3.63
C PHE A 87 -15.73 7.51 -2.98
N PHE A 88 -15.23 6.34 -2.57
CA PHE A 88 -16.04 5.33 -1.88
C PHE A 88 -16.66 5.89 -0.59
N LEU A 89 -15.86 6.55 0.25
CA LEU A 89 -16.33 7.12 1.52
C LEU A 89 -17.35 8.25 1.35
N SER A 90 -17.24 9.04 0.27
CA SER A 90 -18.09 10.22 0.04
C SER A 90 -19.35 9.93 -0.78
N GLN A 91 -19.28 9.02 -1.75
CA GLN A 91 -20.36 8.79 -2.71
C GLN A 91 -21.04 7.43 -2.52
N VAL A 92 -20.27 6.38 -2.20
CA VAL A 92 -20.79 5.01 -2.17
C VAL A 92 -21.28 4.64 -0.78
N MET A 93 -20.45 4.86 0.24
CA MET A 93 -20.72 4.44 1.61
C MET A 93 -22.02 5.03 2.20
N PRO A 94 -22.38 6.31 1.98
CA PRO A 94 -23.66 6.85 2.46
C PRO A 94 -24.90 6.19 1.84
N GLY A 95 -24.75 5.60 0.66
CA GLY A 95 -25.82 4.89 -0.04
C GLY A 95 -25.94 3.40 0.34
N LEU A 96 -25.00 2.86 1.12
CA LEU A 96 -25.06 1.48 1.60
C LEU A 96 -26.18 1.35 2.63
N LYS A 97 -27.27 0.68 2.23
CA LYS A 97 -28.34 0.24 3.12
C LYS A 97 -28.14 -1.24 3.37
N PRO A 98 -27.56 -1.64 4.51
CA PRO A 98 -27.35 -3.05 4.77
C PRO A 98 -28.71 -3.74 4.98
N GLU A 99 -28.96 -4.84 4.27
CA GLU A 99 -30.20 -5.64 4.39
C GLU A 99 -30.28 -6.35 5.75
N HIS A 100 -29.12 -6.61 6.36
CA HIS A 100 -28.96 -7.19 7.69
C HIS A 100 -28.11 -6.27 8.58
N PRO A 101 -28.31 -6.28 9.91
CA PRO A 101 -27.45 -5.53 10.81
C PRO A 101 -25.99 -6.02 10.61
N PRO A 102 -25.06 -5.12 10.27
CA PRO A 102 -23.69 -5.49 9.96
C PRO A 102 -22.99 -6.09 11.19
N LEU A 103 -22.05 -7.00 10.96
CA LEU A 103 -21.22 -7.60 12.03
C LEU A 103 -20.43 -6.54 12.83
N LEU A 104 -20.11 -5.41 12.19
CA LEU A 104 -19.42 -4.28 12.79
C LEU A 104 -20.14 -2.95 12.47
N PRO A 105 -20.05 -1.95 13.37
CA PRO A 105 -20.59 -0.63 13.10
C PRO A 105 -19.94 0.01 11.87
N HIS A 106 -20.72 0.65 11.00
CA HIS A 106 -20.21 1.32 9.79
C HIS A 106 -19.21 2.44 10.09
N SER A 107 -19.21 3.00 11.31
CA SER A 107 -18.20 3.96 11.76
C SER A 107 -16.80 3.37 11.78
N VAL A 108 -16.67 2.08 12.09
CA VAL A 108 -15.40 1.35 12.10
C VAL A 108 -14.83 1.28 10.67
N LEU A 109 -15.65 0.88 9.69
CA LEU A 109 -15.25 0.86 8.27
C LEU A 109 -14.78 2.24 7.81
N ARG A 110 -15.52 3.31 8.14
CA ARG A 110 -15.19 4.68 7.76
C ARG A 110 -13.83 5.12 8.30
N ILE A 111 -13.56 4.88 9.58
CA ILE A 111 -12.31 5.27 10.23
C ILE A 111 -11.14 4.49 9.62
N TRP A 112 -11.27 3.17 9.49
CA TRP A 112 -10.20 2.33 8.95
C TRP A 112 -9.87 2.64 7.49
N LEU A 113 -10.89 2.80 6.65
CA LEU A 113 -10.67 3.12 5.25
C LEU A 113 -10.09 4.54 5.10
N GLY A 114 -10.48 5.49 5.97
CA GLY A 114 -9.86 6.82 6.03
C GLY A 114 -8.37 6.76 6.38
N LEU A 115 -8.01 5.98 7.41
CA LEU A 115 -6.61 5.76 7.79
C LEU A 115 -5.81 5.05 6.68
N ALA A 116 -6.41 4.04 6.05
CA ALA A 116 -5.80 3.34 4.90
C ALA A 116 -5.53 4.33 3.76
N ASN A 117 -6.49 5.18 3.40
CA ASN A 117 -6.31 6.18 2.33
C ASN A 117 -5.16 7.14 2.64
N LEU A 118 -5.05 7.63 3.88
CA LEU A 118 -3.94 8.50 4.29
C LEU A 118 -2.59 7.76 4.20
N ALA A 119 -2.55 6.51 4.67
CA ALA A 119 -1.34 5.68 4.60
C ALA A 119 -0.94 5.39 3.15
N TYR A 120 -1.89 5.08 2.27
CA TYR A 120 -1.65 4.87 0.83
C TYR A 120 -1.24 6.17 0.14
N ALA A 121 -1.84 7.31 0.45
CA ALA A 121 -1.43 8.60 -0.09
C ALA A 121 0.03 8.93 0.30
N ALA A 122 0.36 8.80 1.59
CA ALA A 122 1.72 8.99 2.09
C ALA A 122 2.70 8.00 1.46
N GLY A 123 2.32 6.72 1.37
CA GLY A 123 3.10 5.66 0.73
C GLY A 123 3.36 5.94 -0.75
N GLY A 124 2.35 6.46 -1.47
CA GLY A 124 2.46 6.87 -2.87
C GLY A 124 3.46 8.00 -3.06
N ILE A 125 3.34 9.06 -2.25
CA ILE A 125 4.29 10.19 -2.26
C ILE A 125 5.71 9.71 -1.94
N LEU A 126 5.87 8.86 -0.92
CA LEU A 126 7.16 8.27 -0.56
C LEU A 126 7.75 7.46 -1.70
N MET A 127 6.95 6.59 -2.35
CA MET A 127 7.41 5.77 -3.48
C MET A 127 7.93 6.63 -4.63
N LEU A 128 7.24 7.73 -4.95
CA LEU A 128 7.59 8.61 -6.07
C LEU A 128 8.81 9.50 -5.72
N GLY A 129 8.80 10.14 -4.53
CA GLY A 129 9.75 11.18 -4.16
C GLY A 129 10.98 10.71 -3.36
N SER A 130 10.92 9.59 -2.65
CA SER A 130 12.00 9.18 -1.75
C SER A 130 13.22 8.66 -2.50
N VAL A 131 14.36 9.36 -2.32
CA VAL A 131 15.66 8.93 -2.84
C VAL A 131 16.08 7.58 -2.26
N ARG A 132 15.70 7.28 -1.00
CA ARG A 132 16.01 6.01 -0.33
C ARG A 132 15.36 4.84 -1.06
N ILE A 133 14.07 4.96 -1.37
CA ILE A 133 13.32 3.95 -2.11
C ILE A 133 13.85 3.82 -3.53
N ARG A 134 14.15 4.93 -4.20
CA ARG A 134 14.74 4.88 -5.55
C ARG A 134 16.04 4.09 -5.59
N LYS A 135 16.94 4.31 -4.63
CA LYS A 135 18.20 3.58 -4.54
C LYS A 135 17.98 2.10 -4.26
N ALA A 136 17.15 1.77 -3.25
CA ALA A 136 16.81 0.38 -2.93
C ALA A 136 16.18 -0.35 -4.13
N ALA A 137 15.26 0.30 -4.84
CA ALA A 137 14.63 -0.22 -6.04
C ALA A 137 15.62 -0.42 -7.21
N GLY A 138 16.68 0.38 -7.29
CA GLY A 138 17.67 0.28 -8.37
C GLY A 138 18.67 -0.87 -8.20
N ILE A 139 18.93 -1.29 -6.96
CA ILE A 139 19.85 -2.41 -6.66
C ILE A 139 19.14 -3.76 -6.57
N GLY A 140 17.82 -3.76 -6.40
CA GLY A 140 17.05 -4.94 -6.00
C GLY A 140 17.34 -5.36 -4.56
N PHE A 141 16.38 -6.02 -3.92
CA PHE A 141 16.51 -6.46 -2.53
C PHE A 141 15.51 -7.56 -2.23
N LYS A 142 15.82 -8.44 -1.26
CA LYS A 142 14.88 -9.44 -0.75
C LYS A 142 13.96 -8.84 0.31
N LEU A 143 12.76 -9.37 0.47
CA LEU A 143 11.82 -8.95 1.52
C LEU A 143 12.12 -9.56 2.91
N ARG A 144 12.95 -10.63 2.94
CA ARG A 144 13.42 -11.34 4.16
C ARG A 144 14.66 -10.70 4.76
#